data_AF-A0A7S3I4V6-F1
#
_entry.id   AF-A0A7S3I4V6-F1
#
_cell.length_a   1.000
_cell.length_b   1.000
_cell.length_c   1.000
_cell.angle_alpha   90.00
_cell.angle_beta   90.00
_cell.angle_gamma   90.00
#
_symmetry.space_group_name_H-M   'P 1'
#
loop_
_entity.id
_entity.type
_entity.pdbx_description
1 polymer ?
#
loop_
_entity_poly.entity_id
_entity_poly.type
_entity_poly.pdbx_seq_one_letter_code
_entity_poly.pdbx_strand_id
1 'polypeptide(L)'
;FKSTESDARMAEVVEFKNISDCRKLGPLTYTLDAIIWIKALILVLCTIRGICWWRRTEATHFWISFMLYLSIAIVIGVAIFRHFDRDVRILFLLLVVSKWLLTGTFNAIVSYAERETRPDGVTKRRYRTCLPFVPIHLLFITIIALNFVPEIGFHCREYTNFPLIALLTELGFLATVVPIWVLHCKNWCIKWDDSKLDDSQKLVLAIFRVQTKRLFCMSIWLTILSVGNVLVVSLLFRKDLTVICNDDGSEFLFSSCGLQSLFMMAHNFTTMQTAAVVRAVFVKSVKKTDPKHLNSDWEAENAAKGDGKDQ
;
A
#
# COMPACT_ATOMS: atom_id res chain seq x y z
N PHE A 1 16.60 38.82 -39.34
CA PHE A 1 15.57 39.37 -38.43
C PHE A 1 14.18 39.13 -39.03
N LYS A 2 13.62 37.94 -38.79
CA LYS A 2 12.21 37.56 -39.02
C LYS A 2 11.98 36.24 -38.27
N SER A 3 11.91 36.30 -36.94
CA SER A 3 11.55 35.13 -36.12
C SER A 3 10.94 35.50 -34.77
N THR A 4 10.31 36.68 -34.65
CA THR A 4 9.66 37.11 -33.39
C THR A 4 8.14 37.17 -33.47
N GLU A 5 7.55 36.88 -34.64
CA GLU A 5 6.10 37.01 -34.84
C GLU A 5 5.36 35.67 -34.93
N SER A 6 6.05 34.53 -35.08
CA SER A 6 5.42 33.20 -35.02
C SER A 6 5.33 32.64 -33.60
N ASP A 7 6.23 33.04 -32.69
CA ASP A 7 6.22 32.55 -31.31
C ASP A 7 5.19 33.27 -30.43
N ALA A 8 4.70 34.43 -30.88
CA ALA A 8 3.65 35.19 -30.19
C ALA A 8 2.22 34.67 -30.47
N ARG A 9 2.02 33.76 -31.44
CA ARG A 9 0.68 33.25 -31.82
C ARG A 9 0.33 31.87 -31.24
N MET A 10 1.18 31.28 -30.40
CA MET A 10 0.91 30.00 -29.74
C MET A 10 0.93 30.05 -28.20
N ALA A 11 0.96 31.24 -27.60
CA ALA A 11 0.59 31.40 -26.20
C ALA A 11 -0.94 31.53 -26.09
N GLU A 12 -1.67 30.49 -26.48
CA GLU A 12 -3.00 30.30 -25.92
C GLU A 12 -2.76 30.19 -24.40
N VAL A 13 -3.24 31.19 -23.64
CA VAL A 13 -3.06 31.25 -22.20
C VAL A 13 -3.73 30.01 -21.62
N VAL A 14 -2.94 28.96 -21.36
CA VAL A 14 -3.42 27.75 -20.71
C VAL A 14 -3.77 28.14 -19.29
N GLU A 15 -5.06 28.34 -19.03
CA GLU A 15 -5.59 28.60 -17.70
C GLU A 15 -5.42 27.34 -16.85
N PHE A 16 -4.45 27.37 -15.95
CA PHE A 16 -4.26 26.31 -14.98
C PHE A 16 -5.34 26.39 -13.90
N LYS A 17 -6.00 25.26 -13.67
CA LYS A 17 -7.11 25.17 -12.73
C LYS A 17 -6.64 24.49 -11.46
N ASN A 18 -7.08 25.04 -10.33
CA ASN A 18 -6.89 24.36 -9.07
C ASN A 18 -7.91 23.22 -8.95
N ILE A 19 -7.71 22.40 -7.93
CA ILE A 19 -8.53 21.20 -7.72
C ILE A 19 -9.99 21.52 -7.40
N SER A 20 -10.23 22.63 -6.70
CA SER A 20 -11.54 23.08 -6.27
C SER A 20 -12.39 23.59 -7.44
N ASP A 21 -11.75 24.21 -8.43
CA ASP A 21 -12.39 24.74 -9.63
C ASP A 21 -12.95 23.59 -10.48
N CYS A 22 -12.19 22.51 -10.59
CA CYS A 22 -12.56 21.33 -11.34
C CYS A 22 -13.71 20.52 -10.73
N ARG A 23 -14.08 20.79 -9.47
CA ARG A 23 -15.20 20.12 -8.80
C ARG A 23 -16.56 20.58 -9.32
N LYS A 24 -16.64 21.81 -9.82
CA LYS A 24 -17.90 22.41 -10.31
C LYS A 24 -18.33 21.87 -11.68
N LEU A 25 -17.52 21.02 -12.34
CA LEU A 25 -17.70 20.62 -13.74
C LEU A 25 -18.61 19.41 -14.02
N GLY A 26 -19.56 19.08 -13.13
CA GLY A 26 -20.74 18.30 -13.52
C GLY A 26 -20.87 16.88 -12.93
N PRO A 27 -21.85 16.09 -13.44
CA PRO A 27 -22.38 14.87 -12.79
C PRO A 27 -21.36 13.73 -12.66
N LEU A 28 -20.35 13.67 -13.52
CA LEU A 28 -19.31 12.64 -13.47
C LEU A 28 -18.46 12.75 -12.19
N THR A 29 -18.13 13.96 -11.75
CA THR A 29 -17.31 14.20 -10.57
C THR A 29 -18.06 13.77 -9.30
N TYR A 30 -19.35 14.09 -9.20
CA TYR A 30 -20.22 13.63 -8.11
C TYR A 30 -20.34 12.10 -8.06
N THR A 31 -20.44 11.46 -9.22
CA THR A 31 -20.52 9.99 -9.31
C THR A 31 -19.22 9.34 -8.79
N LEU A 32 -18.07 9.88 -9.18
CA LEU A 32 -16.77 9.40 -8.70
C LEU A 32 -16.57 9.65 -7.20
N ASP A 33 -17.01 10.80 -6.68
CA ASP A 33 -16.98 11.11 -5.24
C ASP A 33 -17.82 10.09 -4.46
N ALA A 34 -19.05 9.81 -4.91
CA ALA A 34 -19.93 8.83 -4.29
C ALA A 34 -19.33 7.42 -4.30
N ILE A 35 -18.78 6.96 -5.43
CA ILE A 35 -18.13 5.65 -5.54
C ILE A 35 -16.96 5.52 -4.54
N ILE A 36 -16.15 6.58 -4.38
CA ILE A 36 -15.01 6.57 -3.46
C ILE A 36 -15.48 6.51 -2.01
N TRP A 37 -16.51 7.27 -1.63
CA TRP A 37 -17.08 7.22 -0.28
C TRP A 37 -17.69 5.86 0.03
N ILE A 38 -18.48 5.30 -0.88
CA ILE A 38 -19.07 3.97 -0.73
C ILE A 38 -17.96 2.93 -0.57
N LYS A 39 -16.92 2.99 -1.42
CA LYS A 39 -15.77 2.11 -1.31
C LYS A 39 -15.08 2.28 0.04
N ALA A 40 -14.74 3.50 0.45
CA ALA A 40 -14.10 3.79 1.73
C ALA A 40 -14.91 3.23 2.90
N LEU A 41 -16.22 3.46 2.93
CA LEU A 41 -17.14 2.92 3.95
C LEU A 41 -17.10 1.39 3.98
N ILE A 42 -17.22 0.73 2.83
CA ILE A 42 -17.12 -0.74 2.74
C ILE A 42 -15.77 -1.22 3.30
N LEU A 43 -14.67 -0.54 2.94
CA LEU A 43 -13.34 -0.92 3.41
C LEU A 43 -13.20 -0.74 4.93
N VAL A 44 -13.71 0.36 5.49
CA VAL A 44 -13.70 0.62 6.93
C VAL A 44 -14.53 -0.41 7.67
N LEU A 45 -15.77 -0.66 7.26
CA LEU A 45 -16.65 -1.65 7.88
C LEU A 45 -16.06 -3.06 7.84
N CYS A 46 -15.49 -3.47 6.70
CA CYS A 46 -14.81 -4.76 6.57
C CYS A 46 -13.61 -4.86 7.52
N THR A 47 -12.87 -3.78 7.71
CA THR A 47 -11.69 -3.73 8.58
C THR A 47 -12.08 -3.74 10.05
N ILE A 48 -13.09 -2.96 10.46
CA ILE A 48 -13.65 -2.98 11.82
C ILE A 48 -14.16 -4.37 12.17
N ARG A 49 -14.94 -5.00 11.29
CA ARG A 49 -15.39 -6.38 11.50
C ARG A 49 -14.21 -7.34 11.69
N GLY A 50 -13.14 -7.14 10.93
CA GLY A 50 -11.90 -7.89 11.08
C GLY A 50 -11.19 -7.67 12.42
N ILE A 51 -11.11 -6.42 12.89
CA ILE A 51 -10.54 -6.08 14.20
C ILE A 51 -11.38 -6.71 15.32
N CYS A 52 -12.71 -6.59 15.29
CA CYS A 52 -13.58 -7.18 16.30
C CYS A 52 -13.44 -8.70 16.35
N TRP A 53 -13.25 -9.34 15.19
CA TRP A 53 -13.02 -10.77 15.11
C TRP A 53 -11.63 -11.16 15.65
N TRP A 54 -10.58 -10.42 15.29
CA TRP A 54 -9.21 -10.62 15.78
C TRP A 54 -9.08 -10.38 17.29
N ARG A 55 -9.83 -9.44 17.86
CA ARG A 55 -9.85 -9.21 19.31
C ARG A 55 -10.48 -10.35 20.11
N ARG A 56 -11.29 -11.20 19.48
CA ARG A 56 -11.87 -12.39 20.14
C ARG A 56 -10.90 -13.56 20.19
N THR A 57 -9.88 -13.58 19.36
CA THR A 57 -8.80 -14.58 19.44
C THR A 57 -7.79 -14.11 20.50
N GLU A 58 -7.47 -14.93 21.50
CA GLU A 58 -6.61 -14.57 22.64
C GLU A 58 -5.19 -14.11 22.25
N ALA A 59 -4.79 -14.34 20.99
CA ALA A 59 -3.57 -13.82 20.38
C ALA A 59 -3.69 -12.31 20.04
N THR A 60 -3.75 -11.46 21.07
CA THR A 60 -3.80 -9.99 20.92
C THR A 60 -2.45 -9.42 20.47
N HIS A 61 -2.16 -9.53 19.17
CA HIS A 61 -1.04 -8.82 18.57
C HIS A 61 -1.38 -7.33 18.42
N PHE A 62 -0.90 -6.52 19.38
CA PHE A 62 -1.00 -5.06 19.37
C PHE A 62 -0.60 -4.48 18.00
N TRP A 63 0.51 -4.94 17.42
CA TRP A 63 1.02 -4.49 16.13
C TRP A 63 0.06 -4.72 14.97
N ILE A 64 -0.61 -5.87 14.90
CA ILE A 64 -1.59 -6.14 13.83
C ILE A 64 -2.81 -5.22 13.98
N SER A 65 -3.28 -5.05 15.22
CA SER A 65 -4.39 -4.13 15.51
C SER A 65 -4.03 -2.69 15.13
N PHE A 66 -2.84 -2.22 15.51
CA PHE A 66 -2.33 -0.90 15.13
C PHE A 66 -2.31 -0.71 13.61
N MET A 67 -1.79 -1.68 12.84
CA MET A 67 -1.78 -1.60 11.38
C MET A 67 -3.19 -1.58 10.77
N LEU A 68 -4.16 -2.29 11.36
CA LEU A 68 -5.55 -2.26 10.91
C LEU A 68 -6.21 -0.90 11.19
N TYR A 69 -5.95 -0.29 12.34
CA TYR A 69 -6.41 1.08 12.63
C TYR A 69 -5.75 2.11 11.72
N LEU A 70 -4.44 1.98 11.49
CA LEU A 70 -3.71 2.84 10.57
C LEU A 70 -4.23 2.70 9.13
N SER A 71 -4.56 1.49 8.70
CA SER A 71 -5.24 1.24 7.41
C SER A 71 -6.57 1.98 7.29
N ILE A 72 -7.41 1.95 8.35
CA ILE A 72 -8.66 2.72 8.40
C ILE A 72 -8.38 4.22 8.30
N ALA A 73 -7.42 4.73 9.08
CA ALA A 73 -7.06 6.15 9.08
C ALA A 73 -6.62 6.62 7.69
N ILE A 74 -5.82 5.83 6.97
CA ILE A 74 -5.41 6.15 5.58
C ILE A 74 -6.62 6.17 4.64
N VAL A 75 -7.51 5.16 4.71
CA VAL A 75 -8.69 5.10 3.83
C VAL A 75 -9.61 6.30 4.05
N ILE A 76 -9.86 6.66 5.30
CA ILE A 76 -10.64 7.85 5.67
C ILE A 76 -9.91 9.11 5.21
N GLY A 77 -8.59 9.21 5.47
CA GLY A 77 -7.74 10.31 5.06
C GLY A 77 -7.81 10.56 3.55
N VAL A 78 -7.70 9.52 2.72
CA VAL A 78 -7.82 9.65 1.25
C VAL A 78 -9.22 10.12 0.81
N ALA A 79 -10.28 9.62 1.46
CA ALA A 79 -11.66 10.03 1.14
C ALA A 79 -11.92 11.49 1.53
N ILE A 80 -11.47 11.90 2.72
CA ILE A 80 -11.54 13.28 3.22
C ILE A 80 -10.70 14.20 2.35
N PHE A 81 -9.46 13.82 2.02
CA PHE A 81 -8.54 14.64 1.25
C PHE A 81 -9.08 15.00 -0.14
N ARG A 82 -10.01 14.19 -0.68
CA ARG A 82 -10.76 14.54 -1.89
C ARG A 82 -11.64 15.79 -1.72
N HIS A 83 -11.90 16.28 -0.51
CA HIS A 83 -12.85 17.36 -0.23
C HIS A 83 -12.25 18.66 0.29
N PHE A 84 -10.99 18.65 0.76
CA PHE A 84 -10.32 19.82 1.36
C PHE A 84 -9.22 20.35 0.45
N ASP A 85 -8.75 21.58 0.70
CA ASP A 85 -7.62 22.19 0.01
C ASP A 85 -6.36 21.34 0.20
N ARG A 86 -5.73 21.02 -0.93
CA ARG A 86 -4.96 19.77 -1.07
C ARG A 86 -3.49 20.06 -1.04
N ASP A 87 -2.98 20.19 0.17
CA ASP A 87 -1.56 20.15 0.45
C ASP A 87 -0.95 18.83 -0.06
N VAL A 88 -0.09 18.92 -1.07
CA VAL A 88 0.62 17.80 -1.69
C VAL A 88 1.31 16.93 -0.63
N ARG A 89 1.78 17.51 0.47
CA ARG A 89 2.41 16.79 1.58
C ARG A 89 1.50 15.72 2.18
N ILE A 90 0.22 16.02 2.36
CA ILE A 90 -0.73 15.06 2.95
C ILE A 90 -1.01 13.90 1.99
N LEU A 91 -1.15 14.21 0.69
CA LEU A 91 -1.34 13.21 -0.35
C LEU A 91 -0.18 12.21 -0.36
N PHE A 92 1.05 12.73 -0.32
CA PHE A 92 2.25 11.91 -0.30
C PHE A 92 2.42 11.13 1.00
N LEU A 93 2.15 11.76 2.14
CA LEU A 93 2.17 11.09 3.43
C LEU A 93 1.25 9.87 3.43
N LEU A 94 0.02 10.01 2.94
CA LEU A 94 -0.94 8.90 2.86
C LEU A 94 -0.40 7.75 1.98
N LEU A 95 0.20 8.07 0.83
CA LEU A 95 0.80 7.07 -0.06
C LEU A 95 2.00 6.36 0.60
N VAL A 96 2.93 7.12 1.16
CA VAL A 96 4.15 6.61 1.81
C VAL A 96 3.77 5.70 2.99
N VAL A 97 2.87 6.16 3.86
CA VAL A 97 2.40 5.36 5.01
C VAL A 97 1.63 4.12 4.53
N SER A 98 0.86 4.21 3.44
CA SER A 98 0.19 3.03 2.87
C SER A 98 1.18 1.97 2.38
N LYS A 99 2.29 2.38 1.75
CA LYS A 99 3.38 1.47 1.32
C LYS A 99 4.18 0.93 2.50
N TRP A 100 4.38 1.73 3.53
CA TRP A 100 4.99 1.27 4.78
C TRP A 100 4.15 0.17 5.46
N LEU A 101 2.82 0.22 5.37
CA LEU A 101 1.95 -0.86 5.87
C LEU A 101 2.21 -2.22 5.19
N LEU A 102 2.65 -2.24 3.92
CA LEU A 102 3.05 -3.49 3.26
C LEU A 102 4.27 -4.10 3.97
N THR A 103 5.27 -3.27 4.27
CA THR A 103 6.48 -3.67 5.02
C THR A 103 6.10 -4.15 6.42
N GLY A 104 5.25 -3.39 7.12
CA GLY A 104 4.76 -3.77 8.44
C GLY A 104 4.00 -5.10 8.42
N THR A 105 3.13 -5.31 7.44
CA THR A 105 2.38 -6.56 7.26
C THR A 105 3.34 -7.74 7.08
N PHE A 106 4.34 -7.57 6.22
CA PHE A 106 5.34 -8.61 5.98
C PHE A 106 6.13 -8.96 7.25
N ASN A 107 6.65 -7.94 7.94
CA ASN A 107 7.38 -8.10 9.20
C ASN A 107 6.51 -8.77 10.28
N ALA A 108 5.22 -8.44 10.36
CA ALA A 108 4.28 -9.05 11.30
C ALA A 108 4.02 -10.54 11.02
N ILE A 109 3.89 -10.94 9.74
CA ILE A 109 3.72 -12.36 9.37
C ILE A 109 4.95 -13.18 9.80
N VAL A 110 6.16 -12.70 9.47
CA VAL A 110 7.41 -13.38 9.82
C VAL A 110 7.58 -13.45 11.34
N SER A 111 7.37 -12.32 12.04
CA SER A 111 7.47 -12.25 13.49
C SER A 111 6.49 -13.17 14.21
N TYR A 112 5.26 -13.30 13.68
CA TYR A 112 4.25 -14.18 14.24
C TYR A 112 4.65 -15.65 14.09
N ALA A 113 5.00 -16.07 12.87
CA ALA A 113 5.38 -17.45 12.61
C ALA A 113 6.62 -17.88 13.39
N GLU A 114 7.61 -17.00 13.57
CA GLU A 114 8.78 -17.32 14.40
C GLU A 114 8.45 -17.48 15.89
N ARG A 115 7.55 -16.65 16.42
CA ARG A 115 7.18 -16.69 17.85
C ARG A 115 6.50 -18.00 18.22
N GLU A 116 5.53 -18.43 17.41
CA GLU A 116 4.69 -19.58 17.72
C GLU A 116 5.37 -20.92 17.45
N THR A 117 6.36 -20.95 16.56
CA THR A 117 7.01 -22.22 16.14
C THR A 117 8.26 -22.58 16.93
N ARG A 118 8.83 -21.61 17.66
CA ARG A 118 10.11 -21.79 18.38
C ARG A 118 10.13 -21.03 19.70
N PRO A 119 9.34 -21.47 20.70
CA PRO A 119 9.26 -20.83 22.01
C PRO A 119 10.58 -20.86 22.80
N ASP A 120 11.54 -21.72 22.44
CA ASP A 120 12.75 -21.94 23.23
C ASP A 120 13.98 -21.10 22.77
N GLY A 121 13.87 -20.42 21.61
CA GLY A 121 14.99 -19.70 20.95
C GLY A 121 14.77 -18.18 20.78
N VAL A 122 13.91 -17.61 21.63
CA VAL A 122 13.04 -16.43 21.42
C VAL A 122 13.70 -15.15 20.87
N THR A 123 14.96 -14.88 21.17
CA THR A 123 15.51 -13.51 20.99
C THR A 123 16.60 -13.39 19.92
N LYS A 124 17.61 -14.27 19.92
CA LYS A 124 18.81 -14.06 19.09
C LYS A 124 18.57 -14.33 17.59
N ARG A 125 17.66 -15.26 17.25
CA ARG A 125 17.36 -15.61 15.86
C ARG A 125 16.28 -14.73 15.25
N ARG A 126 15.26 -14.36 16.04
CA ARG A 126 14.22 -13.40 15.68
C ARG A 126 14.81 -12.06 15.21
N TYR A 127 15.85 -11.60 15.90
CA TYR A 127 16.55 -10.38 15.52
C TYR A 127 17.21 -10.51 14.14
N ARG A 128 17.81 -11.67 13.81
CA ARG A 128 18.47 -11.91 12.52
C ARG A 128 17.48 -11.97 11.36
N THR A 129 16.29 -12.53 11.59
CA THR A 129 15.28 -12.68 10.55
C THR A 129 14.57 -11.37 10.24
N CYS A 130 14.39 -10.50 11.24
CA CYS A 130 13.81 -9.17 11.06
C CYS A 130 14.83 -8.07 10.70
N LEU A 131 16.15 -8.29 10.91
CA LEU A 131 17.20 -7.31 10.62
C LEU A 131 17.15 -6.76 9.18
N PRO A 132 16.89 -7.57 8.13
CA PRO A 132 16.80 -7.06 6.77
C PRO A 132 15.66 -6.06 6.54
N PHE A 133 14.65 -6.01 7.43
CA PHE A 133 13.53 -5.07 7.33
C PHE A 133 13.83 -3.71 7.97
N VAL A 134 14.83 -3.64 8.86
CA VAL A 134 15.18 -2.41 9.56
C VAL A 134 15.56 -1.29 8.58
N PRO A 135 16.44 -1.51 7.58
CA PRO A 135 16.76 -0.47 6.59
C PRO A 135 15.53 0.03 5.82
N ILE A 136 14.59 -0.85 5.48
CA ILE A 136 13.36 -0.49 4.76
C ILE A 136 12.45 0.36 5.64
N HIS A 137 12.26 -0.03 6.91
CA HIS A 137 11.49 0.77 7.86
C HIS A 137 12.13 2.14 8.10
N LEU A 138 13.46 2.19 8.29
CA LEU A 138 14.19 3.44 8.46
C LEU A 138 14.07 4.36 7.23
N LEU A 139 14.12 3.79 6.01
CA LEU A 139 13.89 4.54 4.78
C LEU A 139 12.50 5.20 4.78
N PHE A 140 11.43 4.43 5.04
CA PHE A 140 10.07 4.99 5.08
C PHE A 140 9.89 6.01 6.20
N ILE A 141 10.43 5.77 7.39
CA ILE A 141 10.39 6.72 8.51
C ILE A 141 11.13 8.01 8.14
N THR A 142 12.27 7.91 7.46
CA THR A 142 13.04 9.06 6.98
C THR A 142 12.23 9.86 5.96
N ILE A 143 11.61 9.20 4.98
CA ILE A 143 10.74 9.87 3.99
C ILE A 143 9.57 10.57 4.68
N ILE A 144 8.95 9.93 5.68
CA ILE A 144 7.86 10.53 6.48
C ILE A 144 8.37 11.74 7.27
N ALA A 145 9.54 11.66 7.90
CA ALA A 145 10.10 12.77 8.67
C ALA A 145 10.46 13.96 7.76
N LEU A 146 11.11 13.68 6.62
CA LEU A 146 11.46 14.68 5.62
C LEU A 146 10.24 15.41 5.07
N ASN A 147 9.07 14.75 4.96
CA ASN A 147 7.81 15.39 4.54
C ASN A 147 7.42 16.62 5.38
N PHE A 148 7.87 16.70 6.63
CA PHE A 148 7.56 17.82 7.53
C PHE A 148 8.66 18.88 7.60
N VAL A 149 9.78 18.71 6.91
CA VAL A 149 10.87 19.69 6.84
C VAL A 149 10.56 20.68 5.71
N PRO A 150 10.36 21.98 5.97
CA PRO A 150 9.93 22.93 4.94
C PRO A 150 10.89 23.05 3.74
N GLU A 151 12.21 22.90 3.95
CA GLU A 151 13.19 23.06 2.85
C GLU A 151 13.35 21.79 1.99
N ILE A 152 13.04 20.60 2.54
CA ILE A 152 13.33 19.29 1.92
C ILE A 152 12.05 18.49 1.64
N GLY A 153 10.95 18.85 2.29
CA GLY A 153 9.69 18.12 2.27
C GLY A 153 9.00 18.15 0.92
N PHE A 154 7.80 17.59 0.87
CA PHE A 154 7.01 17.49 -0.36
C PHE A 154 6.36 18.83 -0.71
N HIS A 155 7.22 19.79 -1.03
CA HIS A 155 6.87 20.99 -1.74
C HIS A 155 7.19 20.76 -3.21
N CYS A 156 6.35 21.31 -4.06
CA CYS A 156 6.61 21.31 -5.48
C CYS A 156 7.24 22.65 -5.93
N ARG A 157 7.89 23.34 -4.98
CA ARG A 157 8.79 24.47 -5.23
C ARG A 157 10.04 23.91 -5.92
N GLU A 158 10.18 24.20 -7.21
CA GLU A 158 11.29 23.79 -8.08
C GLU A 158 11.30 22.30 -8.50
N TYR A 159 11.60 22.08 -9.78
CA TYR A 159 11.50 20.82 -10.55
C TYR A 159 12.32 19.62 -10.01
N THR A 160 13.02 19.74 -8.89
CA THR A 160 14.10 18.83 -8.50
C THR A 160 13.72 17.84 -7.38
N ASN A 161 12.96 18.25 -6.35
CA ASN A 161 12.79 17.41 -5.15
C ASN A 161 11.59 16.45 -5.21
N PHE A 162 10.47 16.89 -5.78
CA PHE A 162 9.26 16.07 -5.92
C PHE A 162 9.49 14.73 -6.65
N PRO A 163 10.08 14.70 -7.86
CA PRO A 163 10.31 13.44 -8.58
C PRO A 163 11.27 12.52 -7.83
N LEU A 164 12.27 13.07 -7.11
CA LEU A 164 13.24 12.29 -6.36
C LEU A 164 12.59 11.56 -5.17
N ILE A 165 11.80 12.24 -4.35
CA ILE A 165 11.20 11.60 -3.17
C ILE A 165 10.10 10.62 -3.57
N ALA A 166 9.34 10.93 -4.63
CA ALA A 166 8.41 9.99 -5.23
C ALA A 166 9.15 8.72 -5.71
N LEU A 167 10.29 8.87 -6.39
CA LEU A 167 11.14 7.75 -6.81
C LEU A 167 11.67 6.95 -5.61
N LEU A 168 12.17 7.61 -4.57
CA LEU A 168 12.62 6.95 -3.33
C LEU A 168 11.50 6.13 -2.67
N THR A 169 10.27 6.64 -2.70
CA THR A 169 9.09 5.92 -2.19
C THR A 169 8.80 4.66 -3.02
N GLU A 170 8.95 4.73 -4.35
CA GLU A 170 8.83 3.56 -5.23
C GLU A 170 9.96 2.55 -5.01
N LEU A 171 11.20 3.03 -4.84
CA LEU A 171 12.35 2.18 -4.53
C LEU A 171 12.16 1.45 -3.20
N GLY A 172 11.68 2.13 -2.15
CA GLY A 172 11.36 1.52 -0.86
C GLY A 172 10.25 0.46 -0.99
N PHE A 173 9.25 0.71 -1.83
CA PHE A 173 8.22 -0.28 -2.14
C PHE A 173 8.80 -1.52 -2.84
N LEU A 174 9.61 -1.34 -3.89
CA LEU A 174 10.26 -2.46 -4.60
C LEU A 174 11.21 -3.26 -3.68
N ALA A 175 11.96 -2.56 -2.83
CA ALA A 175 12.81 -3.18 -1.81
C ALA A 175 12.01 -4.04 -0.82
N THR A 176 10.71 -3.77 -0.64
CA THR A 176 9.79 -4.59 0.17
C THR A 176 9.25 -5.79 -0.61
N VAL A 177 8.92 -5.60 -1.89
CA VAL A 177 8.34 -6.65 -2.74
C VAL A 177 9.32 -7.80 -2.99
N VAL A 178 10.60 -7.49 -3.22
CA VAL A 178 11.62 -8.52 -3.49
C VAL A 178 11.71 -9.56 -2.36
N PRO A 179 11.86 -9.17 -1.07
CA PRO A 179 11.81 -10.11 0.04
C PRO A 179 10.50 -10.92 0.14
N ILE A 180 9.35 -10.34 -0.18
CA ILE A 180 8.06 -11.06 -0.21
C ILE A 180 8.10 -12.19 -1.23
N TRP A 181 8.65 -11.92 -2.42
CA TRP A 181 8.79 -12.92 -3.48
C TRP A 181 9.76 -14.02 -3.08
N VAL A 182 10.92 -13.65 -2.53
CA VAL A 182 11.92 -14.61 -2.06
C VAL A 182 11.35 -15.46 -0.92
N LEU A 183 10.56 -14.89 -0.01
CA LEU A 183 9.85 -15.63 1.03
C LEU A 183 8.90 -16.66 0.42
N HIS A 184 8.04 -16.24 -0.49
CA HIS A 184 7.03 -17.10 -1.08
C HIS A 184 7.62 -18.23 -1.92
N CYS A 185 8.63 -17.94 -2.75
CA CYS A 185 9.20 -18.92 -3.69
C CYS A 185 10.25 -19.84 -3.06
N LYS A 186 11.03 -19.37 -2.07
CA LYS A 186 12.15 -20.12 -1.51
C LYS A 186 11.99 -20.50 -0.03
N ASN A 187 10.83 -20.21 0.58
CA ASN A 187 10.63 -20.33 2.03
C ASN A 187 11.77 -19.65 2.82
N TRP A 188 12.21 -18.48 2.35
CA TRP A 188 13.27 -17.72 3.00
C TRP A 188 12.83 -17.35 4.44
N CYS A 189 13.75 -16.99 5.34
CA CYS A 189 13.46 -16.68 6.74
C CYS A 189 12.97 -17.83 7.65
N ILE A 190 12.11 -18.76 7.19
CA ILE A 190 11.56 -19.83 8.04
C ILE A 190 11.63 -21.17 7.30
N LYS A 191 12.64 -21.98 7.64
CA LYS A 191 12.67 -23.41 7.29
C LYS A 191 11.78 -24.19 8.26
N TRP A 192 10.77 -24.83 7.69
CA TRP A 192 9.82 -25.70 8.38
C TRP A 192 10.31 -27.13 8.28
N ASP A 193 10.27 -27.86 9.40
CA ASP A 193 10.53 -29.30 9.46
C ASP A 193 9.22 -29.95 9.90
N ASP A 194 8.37 -30.28 8.91
CA ASP A 194 6.99 -30.74 9.13
C ASP A 194 6.91 -31.98 10.03
N SER A 195 8.01 -32.76 10.12
CA SER A 195 8.12 -33.96 10.96
C SER A 195 8.22 -33.68 12.46
N LYS A 196 8.58 -32.46 12.86
CA LYS A 196 8.81 -32.06 14.26
C LYS A 196 7.78 -31.09 14.80
N LEU A 197 6.79 -30.72 14.01
CA LEU A 197 5.76 -29.76 14.41
C LEU A 197 4.64 -30.47 15.17
N ASP A 198 4.26 -29.92 16.31
CA ASP A 198 3.00 -30.29 16.96
C ASP A 198 1.80 -29.75 16.17
N ASP A 199 0.58 -30.15 16.55
CA ASP A 199 -0.63 -29.76 15.82
C ASP A 199 -0.93 -28.25 15.87
N SER A 200 -0.52 -27.57 16.95
CA SER A 200 -0.63 -26.11 17.06
C SER A 200 0.32 -25.39 16.11
N GLN A 201 1.54 -25.91 15.94
CA GLN A 201 2.55 -25.37 15.04
C GLN A 201 2.21 -25.67 13.58
N LYS A 202 1.60 -26.82 13.28
CA LYS A 202 1.05 -27.11 11.94
C LYS A 202 -0.05 -26.14 11.56
N LEU A 203 -0.92 -25.76 12.50
CA LEU A 203 -1.94 -24.74 12.29
C LEU A 203 -1.32 -23.38 11.96
N VAL A 204 -0.28 -22.97 12.69
CA VAL A 204 0.47 -21.73 12.43
C VAL A 204 1.11 -21.75 11.05
N LEU A 205 1.71 -22.88 10.65
CA LEU A 205 2.27 -23.07 9.31
C LEU A 205 1.22 -22.92 8.22
N ALA A 206 0.03 -23.51 8.40
CA ALA A 206 -1.07 -23.36 7.45
C ALA A 206 -1.51 -21.89 7.33
N ILE A 207 -1.68 -21.19 8.45
CA ILE A 207 -1.99 -19.74 8.49
C ILE A 207 -0.91 -18.95 7.74
N PHE A 208 0.36 -19.22 8.03
CA PHE A 208 1.50 -18.55 7.41
C PHE A 208 1.52 -18.75 5.89
N ARG A 209 1.32 -19.97 5.39
CA ARG A 209 1.26 -20.27 3.94
C ARG A 209 0.12 -19.51 3.27
N VAL A 210 -1.07 -19.46 3.88
CA VAL A 210 -2.22 -18.71 3.34
C VAL A 210 -1.94 -17.20 3.32
N GLN A 211 -1.38 -16.66 4.40
CA GLN A 211 -1.05 -15.24 4.52
C GLN A 211 0.02 -14.81 3.52
N THR A 212 1.11 -15.57 3.41
CA THR A 212 2.22 -15.30 2.47
C THR A 212 1.77 -15.41 1.01
N LYS A 213 0.96 -16.41 0.65
CA LYS A 213 0.37 -16.52 -0.70
C LYS A 213 -0.46 -15.29 -1.05
N ARG A 214 -1.31 -14.83 -0.13
CA ARG A 214 -2.13 -13.61 -0.34
C ARG A 214 -1.27 -12.36 -0.46
N LEU A 215 -0.27 -12.23 0.41
CA LEU A 215 0.66 -11.11 0.37
C LEU A 215 1.43 -11.08 -0.96
N PHE A 216 1.87 -12.24 -1.45
CA PHE A 216 2.53 -12.38 -2.75
C PHE A 216 1.61 -11.96 -3.90
N CYS A 217 0.39 -12.50 -3.99
CA CYS A 217 -0.57 -12.09 -5.02
C CYS A 217 -0.88 -10.59 -4.98
N MET A 218 -1.04 -10.03 -3.76
CA MET A 218 -1.23 -8.59 -3.60
C MET A 218 -0.01 -7.79 -4.01
N SER A 219 1.21 -8.27 -3.74
CA SER A 219 2.44 -7.59 -4.14
C SER A 219 2.55 -7.49 -5.67
N ILE A 220 2.19 -8.54 -6.42
CA ILE A 220 2.15 -8.50 -7.89
C ILE A 220 1.18 -7.42 -8.36
N TRP A 221 -0.05 -7.44 -7.82
CA TRP A 221 -1.07 -6.47 -8.18
C TRP A 221 -0.64 -5.04 -7.86
N LEU A 222 -0.05 -4.80 -6.69
CA LEU A 222 0.45 -3.49 -6.29
C LEU A 222 1.64 -3.04 -7.15
N THR A 223 2.51 -3.94 -7.58
CA THR A 223 3.58 -3.62 -8.54
C THR A 223 3.00 -3.13 -9.86
N ILE A 224 1.97 -3.81 -10.39
CA ILE A 224 1.28 -3.37 -11.61
C ILE A 224 0.70 -1.97 -11.42
N LEU A 225 0.04 -1.72 -10.28
CA LEU A 225 -0.51 -0.39 -9.97
C LEU A 225 0.57 0.68 -9.80
N SER A 226 1.69 0.36 -9.14
CA SER A 226 2.82 1.28 -8.98
C SER A 226 3.41 1.66 -10.35
N VAL A 227 3.62 0.68 -11.23
CA VAL A 227 4.11 0.94 -12.59
C VAL A 227 3.11 1.82 -13.35
N GLY A 228 1.82 1.50 -13.28
CA GLY A 228 0.77 2.33 -13.89
C GLY A 228 0.76 3.76 -13.35
N ASN A 229 0.91 3.94 -12.03
CA ASN A 229 0.98 5.24 -11.39
C ASN A 229 2.22 6.03 -11.82
N VAL A 230 3.39 5.40 -11.85
CA VAL A 230 4.64 6.01 -12.36
C VAL A 230 4.49 6.44 -13.80
N LEU A 231 3.86 5.64 -14.66
CA LEU A 231 3.60 6.00 -16.05
C LEU A 231 2.65 7.19 -16.16
N VAL A 232 1.55 7.22 -15.41
CA VAL A 232 0.61 8.34 -15.38
C VAL A 232 1.32 9.62 -14.91
N VAL A 233 2.05 9.55 -13.80
CA VAL A 233 2.84 10.69 -13.29
C VAL A 233 3.86 11.13 -14.32
N SER A 234 4.66 10.23 -14.89
CA SER A 234 5.67 10.57 -15.90
C SER A 234 5.05 11.25 -17.12
N LEU A 235 3.88 10.78 -17.59
CA LEU A 235 3.17 11.41 -18.71
C LEU A 235 2.65 12.81 -18.37
N LEU A 236 2.22 13.02 -17.13
CA LEU A 236 1.72 14.31 -16.62
C LEU A 236 2.83 15.34 -16.37
N PHE A 237 4.05 14.89 -16.06
CA PHE A 237 5.19 15.77 -15.79
C PHE A 237 6.10 15.98 -17.01
N ARG A 238 6.05 15.12 -18.04
CA ARG A 238 6.88 15.24 -19.25
C ARG A 238 6.38 16.31 -20.24
N LYS A 239 5.17 16.80 -20.05
CA LYS A 239 4.64 17.96 -20.77
C LYS A 239 4.62 19.09 -19.75
N ASP A 240 5.63 19.96 -19.72
CA ASP A 240 5.68 21.16 -18.86
C ASP A 240 4.47 22.13 -19.01
N LEU A 241 3.49 21.74 -19.84
CA LEU A 241 2.21 22.36 -20.10
C LEU A 241 1.03 21.72 -19.34
N THR A 242 1.22 20.63 -18.58
CA THR A 242 0.10 19.87 -17.98
C THR A 242 -0.06 19.96 -16.47
N VAL A 243 1.04 20.08 -15.72
CA VAL A 243 1.00 20.25 -14.26
C VAL A 243 2.06 21.26 -13.86
N ILE A 244 1.66 22.30 -13.13
CA ILE A 244 2.56 23.27 -12.51
C ILE A 244 2.28 23.34 -11.01
N CYS A 245 3.12 24.07 -10.31
CA CYS A 245 2.95 24.33 -8.89
C CYS A 245 2.38 25.71 -8.66
N ASN A 246 1.53 25.82 -7.65
CA ASN A 246 1.15 27.12 -7.11
C ASN A 246 2.39 27.84 -6.55
N ASP A 247 2.33 29.17 -6.41
CA ASP A 247 3.40 30.05 -5.94
C ASP A 247 3.98 29.59 -4.60
N ASP A 248 3.13 29.10 -3.70
CA ASP A 248 3.56 28.57 -2.40
C ASP A 248 4.09 27.12 -2.46
N GLY A 249 4.00 26.46 -3.63
CA GLY A 249 4.42 25.07 -3.89
C GLY A 249 3.74 24.02 -3.04
N SER A 250 2.62 24.36 -2.41
CA SER A 250 1.78 23.46 -1.60
C SER A 250 0.78 22.67 -2.45
N GLU A 251 0.49 23.11 -3.67
CA GLU A 251 -0.57 22.56 -4.51
C GLU A 251 -0.11 22.35 -5.96
N PHE A 252 -0.69 21.33 -6.60
CA PHE A 252 -0.59 21.12 -8.04
C PHE A 252 -1.73 21.81 -8.76
N LEU A 253 -1.38 22.59 -9.78
CA LEU A 253 -2.31 23.18 -10.74
C LEU A 253 -2.23 22.38 -12.03
N PHE A 254 -3.39 22.05 -12.61
CA PHE A 254 -3.46 21.21 -13.81
C PHE A 254 -4.00 22.02 -14.98
N SER A 255 -3.50 21.75 -16.19
CA SER A 255 -4.00 22.41 -17.40
C SER A 255 -5.42 21.98 -17.80
N SER A 256 -5.90 20.86 -17.24
CA SER A 256 -7.30 20.46 -17.38
C SER A 256 -7.79 19.62 -16.21
N CYS A 257 -9.10 19.71 -15.97
CA CYS A 257 -9.80 18.96 -14.93
C CYS A 257 -9.80 17.44 -15.17
N GLY A 258 -9.72 17.01 -16.42
CA GLY A 258 -9.61 15.60 -16.78
C GLY A 258 -8.29 14.99 -16.30
N LEU A 259 -7.17 15.67 -16.53
CA LEU A 259 -5.84 15.23 -16.10
C LEU A 259 -5.72 15.19 -14.58
N GLN A 260 -6.23 16.21 -13.91
CA GLN A 260 -6.32 16.23 -12.45
C GLN A 260 -7.14 15.06 -11.91
N SER A 261 -8.32 14.81 -12.49
CA SER A 261 -9.19 13.71 -12.09
C SER A 261 -8.52 12.35 -12.27
N LEU A 262 -7.78 12.18 -13.36
CA LEU A 262 -7.00 10.98 -13.64
C LEU A 262 -5.88 10.78 -12.60
N PHE A 263 -5.09 11.82 -12.32
CA PHE A 263 -4.04 11.79 -11.30
C PHE A 263 -4.60 11.41 -9.92
N MET A 264 -5.65 12.10 -9.49
CA MET A 264 -6.27 11.86 -8.18
C MET A 264 -6.92 10.48 -8.10
N MET A 265 -7.50 9.98 -9.20
CA MET A 265 -8.04 8.63 -9.26
C MET A 265 -6.94 7.58 -9.13
N ALA A 266 -5.85 7.71 -9.89
CA ALA A 266 -4.71 6.79 -9.84
C ALA A 266 -4.08 6.77 -8.43
N HIS A 267 -3.87 7.95 -7.85
CA HIS A 267 -3.36 8.09 -6.49
C HIS A 267 -4.29 7.44 -5.47
N ASN A 268 -5.56 7.86 -5.42
CA ASN A 268 -6.51 7.37 -4.42
C ASN A 268 -6.69 5.85 -4.52
N PHE A 269 -6.76 5.33 -5.74
CA PHE A 269 -6.89 3.90 -5.97
C PHE A 269 -5.66 3.16 -5.46
N THR A 270 -4.45 3.60 -5.81
CA THR A 270 -3.19 2.97 -5.36
C THR A 270 -3.06 3.00 -3.84
N THR A 271 -3.27 4.16 -3.21
CA THR A 271 -3.18 4.33 -1.76
C THR A 271 -4.20 3.47 -1.01
N MET A 272 -5.47 3.45 -1.45
CA MET A 272 -6.51 2.62 -0.83
C MET A 272 -6.26 1.11 -1.00
N GLN A 273 -5.74 0.67 -2.15
CA GLN A 273 -5.40 -0.75 -2.38
C GLN A 273 -4.16 -1.16 -1.58
N THR A 274 -3.19 -0.28 -1.41
CA THR A 274 -2.00 -0.56 -0.60
C THR A 274 -2.38 -0.64 0.89
N ALA A 275 -3.18 0.31 1.38
CA ALA A 275 -3.72 0.25 2.75
C ALA A 275 -4.57 -1.02 3.01
N ALA A 276 -5.21 -1.57 1.97
CA ALA A 276 -6.01 -2.78 2.05
C ALA A 276 -5.21 -4.07 2.33
N VAL A 277 -3.89 -4.07 2.19
CA VAL A 277 -3.06 -5.27 2.33
C VAL A 277 -3.23 -5.91 3.71
N VAL A 278 -3.19 -5.10 4.77
CA VAL A 278 -3.27 -5.57 6.16
C VAL A 278 -4.54 -6.41 6.37
N ARG A 279 -5.70 -5.92 5.91
CA ARG A 279 -6.97 -6.67 6.00
C ARG A 279 -7.01 -7.90 5.09
N ALA A 280 -6.43 -7.80 3.89
CA ALA A 280 -6.45 -8.89 2.93
C ALA A 280 -5.62 -10.09 3.42
N VAL A 281 -4.55 -9.79 4.14
CA VAL A 281 -3.65 -10.77 4.75
C VAL A 281 -4.19 -11.26 6.07
N PHE A 282 -4.44 -10.41 7.07
CA PHE A 282 -4.82 -10.88 8.39
C PHE A 282 -6.30 -11.25 8.47
N VAL A 283 -7.21 -10.31 8.23
CA VAL A 283 -8.66 -10.55 8.44
C VAL A 283 -9.20 -11.66 7.54
N LYS A 284 -8.86 -11.66 6.26
CA LYS A 284 -9.39 -12.67 5.34
C LYS A 284 -8.72 -14.04 5.47
N SER A 285 -7.51 -14.14 6.01
CA SER A 285 -6.88 -15.46 6.21
C SER A 285 -7.49 -16.15 7.40
N VAL A 286 -7.85 -15.41 8.44
CA VAL A 286 -8.19 -16.07 9.69
C VAL A 286 -9.64 -16.58 9.68
N LYS A 287 -10.51 -16.01 8.84
CA LYS A 287 -11.78 -16.64 8.45
C LYS A 287 -11.63 -18.03 7.81
N LYS A 288 -10.51 -18.28 7.12
CA LYS A 288 -10.22 -19.58 6.49
C LYS A 288 -9.55 -20.56 7.45
N THR A 289 -9.06 -20.08 8.59
CA THR A 289 -8.36 -20.89 9.58
C THR A 289 -9.17 -21.05 10.86
N ASP A 290 -10.49 -20.86 10.79
CA ASP A 290 -11.41 -21.37 11.80
C ASP A 290 -11.32 -22.91 11.75
N PRO A 291 -11.10 -23.62 12.87
CA PRO A 291 -10.96 -25.08 12.89
C PRO A 291 -12.06 -25.83 12.12
N LYS A 292 -13.27 -25.26 12.09
CA LYS A 292 -14.41 -25.79 11.32
C LYS A 292 -14.19 -25.80 9.79
N HIS A 293 -13.38 -24.88 9.26
CA HIS A 293 -13.05 -24.77 7.84
C HIS A 293 -11.70 -25.40 7.47
N LEU A 294 -10.79 -25.55 8.44
CA LEU A 294 -9.50 -26.20 8.22
C LEU A 294 -9.62 -27.70 7.97
N ASN A 295 -10.52 -28.40 8.67
CA ASN A 295 -10.72 -29.82 8.42
C ASN A 295 -11.18 -30.06 6.97
N SER A 296 -12.14 -29.29 6.45
CA SER A 296 -12.62 -29.48 5.08
C SER A 296 -11.59 -29.13 4.00
N ASP A 297 -10.83 -28.04 4.16
CA ASP A 297 -9.85 -27.61 3.15
C ASP A 297 -8.57 -28.46 3.19
N TRP A 298 -8.14 -28.89 4.39
CA TRP A 298 -6.99 -29.80 4.55
C TRP A 298 -7.32 -31.22 4.08
N GLU A 299 -8.52 -31.72 4.37
CA GLU A 299 -9.02 -32.99 3.83
C GLU A 299 -9.12 -32.92 2.29
N ALA A 300 -9.62 -31.82 1.72
CA ALA A 300 -9.68 -31.64 0.27
C ALA A 300 -8.29 -31.54 -0.40
N GLU A 301 -7.34 -30.82 0.21
CA GLU A 301 -5.99 -30.65 -0.35
C GLU A 301 -5.13 -31.92 -0.21
N ASN A 302 -5.40 -32.76 0.80
CA ASN A 302 -4.76 -34.06 0.96
C ASN A 302 -5.45 -35.18 0.17
N ALA A 303 -6.77 -35.13 0.00
CA ALA A 303 -7.48 -36.01 -0.94
C ALA A 303 -6.97 -35.80 -2.37
N ALA A 304 -6.78 -34.54 -2.79
CA ALA A 304 -6.22 -34.20 -4.09
C ALA A 304 -4.74 -34.63 -4.28
N LYS A 305 -4.00 -34.90 -3.19
CA LYS A 305 -2.62 -35.43 -3.24
C LYS A 305 -2.55 -36.94 -3.03
N GLY A 306 -3.61 -37.56 -2.53
CA GLY A 306 -3.72 -39.00 -2.30
C GLY A 306 -4.06 -39.80 -3.57
N ASP A 307 -4.76 -39.20 -4.52
CA ASP A 307 -5.20 -39.86 -5.77
C ASP A 307 -4.09 -40.09 -6.82
N GLY A 308 -2.82 -39.88 -6.48
CA GLY A 308 -1.68 -39.97 -7.41
C GLY A 308 -0.59 -40.96 -7.03
N LYS A 309 -0.80 -41.84 -6.04
CA LYS A 309 0.25 -42.76 -5.55
C LYS A 309 -0.05 -44.26 -5.65
N ASP A 310 -1.10 -44.64 -6.38
CA ASP A 310 -1.30 -46.01 -6.83
C ASP A 310 -1.15 -46.10 -8.35
N GLN A 311 0.09 -45.99 -8.83
CA GLN A 311 0.58 -46.56 -10.09
C GLN A 311 2.02 -47.05 -9.90
#